data_AF-A0A432VDA4-F1
#
_entry.id   AF-A0A432VDA4-F1
#
_cell.length_a   1.000
_cell.length_b   1.000
_cell.length_c   1.000
_cell.angle_alpha   90.00
_cell.angle_beta   90.00
_cell.angle_gamma   90.00
#
_symmetry.space_group_name_H-M   'P 1'
#
loop_
_entity.id
_entity.type
_entity.pdbx_description
1 polymer ?
#
loop_
_entity_poly.entity_id
_entity_poly.type
_entity_poly.pdbx_seq_one_letter_code
_entity_poly.pdbx_strand_id
1 'polypeptide(L)' 'MFAPAPWLSPKRYLLCSRENAHRVASRLFDAQPGRVSIVRTGNPLQPFHVSTSPSRDAHVEVEIVS' A
#
# COMPACT_ATOMS: atom_id res chain seq x y z
N MET A 1 -13.27 4.54 6.77
CA MET A 1 -12.96 3.17 7.27
C MET A 1 -13.57 2.20 6.28
N PHE A 2 -12.79 1.32 5.61
CA PHE A 2 -13.39 0.29 4.75
C PHE A 2 -14.01 -0.76 5.68
N ALA A 3 -15.33 -0.97 5.58
CA ALA A 3 -15.98 -2.05 6.31
C ALA A 3 -15.37 -3.39 5.86
N PRO A 4 -15.08 -4.32 6.79
CA PRO A 4 -14.59 -5.62 6.42
C PRO A 4 -15.62 -6.30 5.51
N ALA A 5 -15.24 -6.58 4.26
CA ALA A 5 -16.02 -7.42 3.38
C ALA A 5 -16.15 -8.82 4.02
N PRO A 6 -17.37 -9.26 4.38
CA PRO A 6 -17.56 -10.43 5.24
C PRO A 6 -17.09 -11.75 4.61
N TRP A 7 -16.78 -11.75 3.31
CA TRP A 7 -16.23 -12.90 2.57
C TRP A 7 -14.69 -12.94 2.50
N LEU A 8 -13.97 -11.95 3.07
CA LEU A 8 -12.51 -11.95 3.07
C LEU A 8 -11.95 -12.62 4.31
N SER A 9 -10.92 -13.44 4.14
CA SER A 9 -10.28 -14.13 5.25
C SER A 9 -9.52 -13.16 6.17
N PRO A 10 -9.42 -13.45 7.48
CA PRO A 10 -8.63 -12.66 8.44
C PRO A 10 -7.21 -12.34 7.95
N LYS A 11 -6.56 -13.30 7.28
CA LYS A 11 -5.21 -13.13 6.73
C LYS A 11 -5.14 -12.01 5.68
N ARG A 12 -6.20 -11.81 4.89
CA ARG A 12 -6.24 -10.73 3.90
C ARG A 12 -6.27 -9.37 4.57
N TYR A 13 -7.02 -9.20 5.67
CA TYR A 13 -7.00 -7.94 6.41
C TYR A 13 -5.60 -7.57 6.88
N LEU A 14 -4.82 -8.56 7.34
CA LEU A 14 -3.46 -8.34 7.79
C LEU A 14 -2.51 -8.02 6.61
N LEU A 15 -2.53 -8.82 5.55
CA LEU A 15 -1.62 -8.66 4.40
C LEU A 15 -1.95 -7.45 3.52
N CYS A 16 -3.22 -7.10 3.41
CA CYS A 16 -3.71 -5.98 2.61
C CYS A 16 -3.97 -4.73 3.49
N SER A 17 -3.44 -4.71 4.71
CA SER A 17 -3.53 -3.54 5.61
C SER A 17 -2.61 -2.41 5.16
N ARG A 18 -2.95 -1.19 5.60
CA ARG A 18 -2.11 -0.01 5.48
C ARG A 18 -0.76 -0.22 6.18
N GLU A 19 -0.77 -0.79 7.39
CA GLU A 19 0.45 -1.09 8.14
C GLU A 19 1.37 -2.04 7.40
N ASN A 20 0.83 -3.10 6.79
CA ASN A 20 1.65 -4.00 6.00
C ASN A 20 2.23 -3.30 4.76
N ALA A 21 1.43 -2.46 4.09
CA ALA A 21 1.92 -1.65 2.97
C ALA A 21 3.06 -0.71 3.39
N HIS A 22 3.00 -0.11 4.58
CA HIS A 22 4.11 0.67 5.13
C HIS A 22 5.37 -0.18 5.36
N ARG A 23 5.24 -1.35 6.00
CA ARG A 23 6.38 -2.24 6.22
C ARG A 23 7.04 -2.65 4.91
N VAL A 24 6.25 -2.90 3.86
CA VAL A 24 6.74 -3.20 2.51
C VAL A 24 7.44 -1.98 1.90
N ALA A 25 6.83 -0.79 1.98
CA ALA A 25 7.40 0.43 1.43
C ALA A 25 8.74 0.80 2.09
N SER A 26 8.84 0.73 3.41
CA SER A 26 10.09 0.95 4.15
C SER A 26 11.17 -0.05 3.72
N ARG A 27 10.85 -1.35 3.68
CA ARG A 27 11.81 -2.37 3.24
C ARG A 27 12.28 -2.16 1.80
N LEU A 28 11.37 -1.73 0.90
CA LEU A 28 11.72 -1.45 -0.49
C LEU A 28 12.64 -0.23 -0.59
N PHE A 29 12.36 0.81 0.18
CA PHE A 29 13.21 2.00 0.27
C PHE A 29 14.60 1.67 0.84
N ASP A 30 14.68 0.86 1.89
CA ASP A 30 15.96 0.44 2.48
C ASP A 30 16.81 -0.38 1.49
N ALA A 31 16.16 -1.23 0.68
CA ALA A 31 16.85 -2.06 -0.32
C ALA A 31 17.27 -1.28 -1.57
N GLN A 32 16.46 -0.30 -1.98
CA GLN A 32 16.73 0.56 -3.12
C GLN A 32 16.27 2.00 -2.79
N PRO A 33 17.19 2.83 -2.26
CA PRO A 33 16.88 4.21 -1.93
C PRO A 33 16.39 4.97 -3.15
N GLY A 34 15.24 5.62 -3.02
CA GLY A 34 14.55 6.31 -4.10
C GLY A 34 13.11 6.58 -3.71
N ARG A 35 12.33 7.16 -4.63
CA ARG A 35 10.91 7.44 -4.38
C ARG A 35 10.13 6.13 -4.23
N VAL A 36 9.44 5.95 -3.11
CA VAL A 36 8.51 4.83 -2.88
C VAL A 36 7.19 5.39 -2.36
N SER A 37 6.08 5.03 -3.01
CA SER A 37 4.75 5.55 -2.68
C SER A 37 3.80 4.40 -2.34
N ILE A 38 2.89 4.66 -1.40
CA ILE A 38 1.74 3.79 -1.10
C ILE A 38 0.51 4.45 -1.73
N VAL A 39 -0.12 3.72 -2.65
CA VAL A 39 -1.30 4.16 -3.40
C VAL A 39 -2.55 3.47 -2.85
N ARG A 40 -3.61 4.23 -2.55
CA ARG A 40 -4.95 3.68 -2.30
C ARG A 40 -5.62 3.38 -3.63
N THR A 41 -6.09 2.15 -3.82
CA THR A 41 -6.59 1.69 -5.12
C THR A 41 -8.11 1.74 -5.27
N GLY A 42 -8.84 1.85 -4.15
CA GLY A 42 -10.30 1.66 -4.13
C GLY A 42 -10.76 0.21 -4.32
N ASN A 43 -9.88 -0.72 -4.70
CA ASN A 43 -10.18 -2.14 -4.84
C ASN A 43 -10.17 -2.83 -3.47
N PRO A 44 -11.28 -3.42 -2.99
CA PRO A 44 -11.32 -4.10 -1.69
C PRO A 44 -10.39 -5.31 -1.59
N LEU A 45 -9.99 -5.92 -2.72
CA LEU A 45 -9.05 -7.04 -2.75
C LEU A 45 -7.59 -6.61 -2.67
N GLN A 46 -7.29 -5.35 -2.98
CA GLN A 46 -5.95 -4.79 -2.92
C GLN A 46 -6.02 -3.31 -2.53
N PRO A 47 -6.45 -2.96 -1.31
CA PRO A 47 -6.76 -1.58 -0.95
C PRO A 47 -5.55 -0.65 -1.03
N PHE A 48 -4.35 -1.20 -0.84
CA PHE A 48 -3.08 -0.51 -0.92
C PHE A 48 -2.12 -1.20 -1.89
N HIS A 49 -1.36 -0.39 -2.61
CA HIS A 49 -0.33 -0.83 -3.55
C HIS A 49 0.94 -0.02 -3.35
N VAL A 50 2.10 -0.68 -3.28
CA VAL A 50 3.40 -0.01 -3.17
C VAL A 50 4.01 0.12 -4.56
N SER A 51 4.44 1.33 -4.93
CA SER A 51 4.99 1.62 -6.25
C SER A 51 6.18 2.58 -6.15
N THR A 52 7.20 2.36 -6.97
CA THR A 52 8.33 3.29 -7.17
C THR A 52 8.04 4.32 -8.28
N SER A 53 6.96 4.13 -9.02
CA SER A 53 6.57 4.94 -10.18
C SER A 53 5.04 5.06 -10.25
N PRO A 54 4.40 5.68 -9.23
CA PRO A 54 2.95 5.87 -9.26
C PRO A 54 2.56 6.71 -10.48
N SER A 55 1.42 6.37 -11.09
CA SER A 55 0.81 7.20 -12.13
C SER A 55 0.50 8.60 -11.57
N ARG A 56 0.49 9.64 -12.43
CA ARG A 56 0.22 11.03 -11.98
C ARG A 56 -1.13 11.19 -11.28
N ASP A 57 -2.12 10.40 -11.69
CA ASP A 57 -3.48 10.41 -11.14
C ASP A 57 -3.66 9.42 -9.97
N ALA A 58 -2.60 8.73 -9.55
CA ALA A 58 -2.68 7.77 -8.46
C ALA A 58 -3.00 8.47 -7.14
N HIS A 59 -3.91 7.89 -6.36
CA HIS A 59 -4.22 8.38 -5.02
C HIS A 59 -3.11 7.97 -4.04
N VAL A 60 -2.02 8.74 -4.03
CA VAL A 60 -0.88 8.53 -3.13
C VAL A 60 -1.29 8.90 -1.71
N GLU A 61 -1.27 7.93 -0.80
CA GLU A 61 -1.51 8.16 0.64
C GLU A 61 -0.25 8.56 1.38
N VAL A 62 0.88 7.98 0.97
CA VAL A 62 2.17 8.10 1.64
C VAL A 62 3.25 8.06 0.58
N GLU A 63 4.27 8.90 0.78
CA GLU A 63 5.45 8.95 -0.06
C GLU A 63 6.69 8.98 0.83
N ILE A 64 7.64 8.10 0.54
CA ILE A 64 8.95 8.02 1.17
C ILE A 64 9.96 8.48 0.11
N VAL A 65 10.77 9.46 0.46
CA VAL A 65 11.82 10.06 -0.39
C VAL A 65 13.10 10.20 0.42
N SER A 66 14.24 10.17 -0.28
CA SER A 66 15.56 10.44 0.30
C SER A 66 15.82 11.92 0.51
#